data_AF-A0A127T0Y2-F1
#
_entry.id   AF-A0A127T0Y2-F1
#
_cell.length_a   1.000
_cell.length_b   1.000
_cell.length_c   1.000
_cell.angle_alpha   90.00
_cell.angle_beta   90.00
_cell.angle_gamma   90.00
#
_symmetry.space_group_name_H-M   'P 1'
#
loop_
_entity.id
_entity.type
_entity.pdbx_description
1 polymer ?
#
loop_
_entity_poly.entity_id
_entity_poly.type
_entity_poly.pdbx_seq_one_letter_code
_entity_poly.pdbx_strand_id
1 'polypeptide(L)' 'RGRLRVDVSSPFASRILIPALPQFHARYPDIELHLGVSDRVVDLIDENVDCVIRGGEITNQSLVARHV' A
#
# COMPACT_ATOMS: atom_id res chain seq x y z
N ARG A 1 16.74 -0.10 -0.19
CA ARG A 1 16.81 -0.98 -1.38
C ARG A 1 15.99 -2.23 -1.11
N GLY A 2 15.21 -2.69 -2.08
CA GLY A 2 14.40 -3.89 -1.95
C GLY A 2 13.08 -3.78 -2.69
N ARG A 3 12.27 -4.84 -2.61
CA ARG A 3 10.91 -4.84 -3.13
C ARG A 3 9.95 -4.44 -2.01
N LEU A 4 8.97 -3.60 -2.35
CA LEU A 4 7.89 -3.23 -1.46
C LEU A 4 6.56 -3.55 -2.15
N ARG A 5 5.75 -4.42 -1.56
CA ARG A 5 4.40 -4.78 -2.03
C ARG A 5 3.36 -4.04 -1.21
N VAL A 6 2.61 -3.17 -1.87
CA VAL A 6 1.58 -2.36 -1.23
C VAL A 6 0.25 -2.61 -1.92
N ASP A 7 -0.76 -2.91 -1.12
CA ASP A 7 -2.14 -3.01 -1.60
C ASP A 7 -2.95 -1.80 -1.15
N VAL A 8 -3.76 -1.26 -2.06
CA VAL A 8 -4.48 -0.01 -1.82
C VAL A 8 -5.84 0.00 -2.49
N SER A 9 -6.80 0.73 -1.92
CA SER A 9 -8.08 0.97 -2.59
C SER A 9 -7.93 1.87 -3.81
N SER A 10 -8.79 1.64 -4.81
CA SER A 10 -8.78 2.37 -6.08
C SER A 10 -8.70 3.92 -5.96
N PRO A 11 -9.49 4.58 -5.08
CA PRO A 11 -9.43 6.03 -4.96
C PRO A 11 -8.08 6.54 -4.41
N PHE A 12 -7.45 5.82 -3.48
CA PHE A 12 -6.14 6.22 -2.95
C PHE A 12 -5.03 5.99 -3.98
N ALA A 13 -5.08 4.86 -4.71
CA ALA A 13 -4.12 4.57 -5.77
C ALA A 13 -4.09 5.69 -6.82
N SER A 14 -5.27 6.01 -7.37
CA SER A 14 -5.41 6.94 -8.49
C SER A 14 -5.22 8.41 -8.11
N ARG A 15 -5.69 8.83 -6.93
CA ARG A 15 -5.70 10.25 -6.55
C ARG A 15 -4.50 10.68 -5.70
N ILE A 16 -3.82 9.75 -5.04
CA ILE A 16 -2.75 10.06 -4.09
C ILE A 16 -1.44 9.39 -4.48
N LEU A 17 -1.41 8.06 -4.55
CA LEU A 17 -0.16 7.33 -4.74
C LEU A 17 0.43 7.57 -6.13
N ILE A 18 -0.32 7.29 -7.20
CA ILE A 18 0.18 7.39 -8.58
C ILE A 18 0.73 8.79 -8.88
N PRO A 19 0.04 9.91 -8.53
CA PRO A 19 0.59 11.25 -8.70
C PRO A 19 1.89 11.52 -7.91
N ALA A 20 2.07 10.89 -6.75
CA ALA A 20 3.24 11.05 -5.89
C ALA A 20 4.41 10.09 -6.24
N LEU A 21 4.17 9.05 -7.05
CA LEU A 21 5.18 8.05 -7.41
C LEU A 21 6.46 8.64 -8.02
N PRO A 22 6.41 9.64 -8.92
CA PRO A 22 7.64 10.22 -9.48
C PRO A 22 8.55 10.80 -8.39
N GLN A 23 7.98 11.50 -7.42
CA GLN A 23 8.73 12.07 -6.30
C GLN A 23 9.28 10.97 -5.38
N PHE A 24 8.48 9.93 -5.12
CA PHE A 24 8.92 8.79 -4.32
C PHE A 24 10.10 8.06 -4.98
N HIS A 25 9.99 7.76 -6.28
CA HIS A 25 11.04 7.06 -7.02
C HIS A 25 12.32 7.88 -7.12
N ALA A 26 12.22 9.20 -7.33
CA ALA A 26 13.39 10.08 -7.33
C ALA A 26 14.13 10.08 -5.99
N ARG A 27 13.40 9.96 -4.86
CA ARG A 27 13.98 9.88 -3.52
C ARG A 27 14.51 8.49 -3.18
N TYR A 28 13.88 7.44 -3.69
CA TYR A 28 14.20 6.04 -3.39
C TYR A 28 14.33 5.21 -4.67
N PRO A 29 15.39 5.42 -5.49
CA PRO A 29 15.54 4.77 -6.78
C PRO A 29 15.74 3.25 -6.67
N ASP A 30 16.27 2.76 -5.55
CA ASP A 30 16.56 1.34 -5.31
C ASP A 30 15.36 0.56 -4.76
N ILE A 31 14.17 1.16 -4.70
CA ILE A 31 12.94 0.50 -4.25
C ILE A 31 12.12 0.10 -5.48
N GLU A 32 11.89 -1.20 -5.62
CA GLU A 32 10.92 -1.76 -6.57
C GLU A 32 9.54 -1.78 -5.91
N LEU A 33 8.66 -0.87 -6.30
CA LEU A 33 7.30 -0.81 -5.76
C LEU A 33 6.35 -1.68 -6.59
N HIS A 34 5.73 -2.66 -5.95
CA HIS A 34 4.64 -3.48 -6.50
C HIS A 34 3.34 -2.98 -5.89
N LEU A 35 2.52 -2.31 -6.69
CA LEU A 35 1.26 -1.71 -6.22
C LEU A 35 0.08 -2.56 -6.71
N GLY A 36 -0.58 -3.28 -5.80
CA GLY A 36 -1.86 -3.91 -6.08
C GLY A 36 -3.01 -2.95 -5.78
N VAL A 37 -4.00 -2.95 -6.65
CA VAL A 37 -5.19 -2.11 -6.51
C VAL A 37 -6.41 -3.02 -6.45
N SER A 38 -7.03 -3.06 -5.28
CA SER A 38 -8.16 -3.93 -4.99
C SER A 38 -9.03 -3.26 -3.95
N ASP A 39 -10.35 -3.29 -4.13
CA ASP A 39 -11.31 -2.83 -3.11
C ASP A 39 -11.81 -3.98 -2.22
N ARG A 40 -11.27 -5.20 -2.42
CA ARG A 40 -11.59 -6.35 -1.58
C ARG A 40 -10.88 -6.23 -0.22
N VAL A 41 -11.48 -6.79 0.83
CA VAL A 41 -10.77 -7.03 2.09
C VAL A 41 -9.74 -8.13 1.81
N VAL A 42 -8.49 -7.72 1.59
CA VAL A 42 -7.38 -8.64 1.32
C VAL A 42 -6.91 -9.22 2.65
N ASP A 43 -6.78 -10.55 2.69
CA ASP A 43 -6.06 -11.21 3.76
C ASP A 43 -4.56 -10.96 3.56
N LEU A 44 -4.05 -10.02 4.34
CA LEU A 44 -2.65 -9.56 4.31
C LEU A 44 -1.63 -10.69 4.52
N ILE A 45 -2.04 -11.79 5.15
CA ILE A 45 -1.15 -12.89 5.53
C ILE A 45 -0.92 -13.86 4.35
N ASP A 46 -1.94 -14.11 3.52
CA ASP A 46 -1.84 -15.08 2.42
C ASP A 46 -1.23 -14.50 1.14
N GLU A 47 -1.29 -13.18 0.92
CA GLU A 47 -0.91 -12.58 -0.37
C GLU A 47 0.53 -12.02 -0.44
N ASN A 48 1.37 -12.24 0.59
CA ASN A 48 2.75 -11.72 0.67
C ASN A 48 2.84 -10.19 0.44
N VAL A 49 1.95 -9.43 1.09
CA VAL A 49 1.88 -7.97 1.04
C VAL A 49 2.59 -7.36 2.25
N ASP A 50 3.42 -6.34 2.04
CA ASP A 50 4.16 -5.69 3.13
C ASP A 50 3.32 -4.62 3.86
N CYS A 51 2.37 -3.98 3.16
CA CYS A 51 1.53 -2.93 3.71
C CYS A 51 0.21 -2.78 2.95
N VAL A 52 -0.85 -2.35 3.64
CA VAL A 52 -2.15 -2.02 3.04
C VAL A 52 -2.58 -0.61 3.42
N ILE A 53 -3.12 0.14 2.44
CA ILE A 53 -3.70 1.47 2.63
C ILE A 53 -5.19 1.41 2.33
N ARG A 54 -6.02 1.53 3.37
CA ARG A 54 -7.48 1.56 3.27
C ARG A 54 -8.07 2.60 4.22
N GLY A 55 -9.26 3.06 3.88
CA GLY A 55 -10.06 3.93 4.74
C GLY A 55 -11.09 3.10 5.49
N GLY A 56 -11.47 3.56 6.68
CA GLY A 56 -12.36 2.84 7.58
C GLY A 56 -11.66 2.34 8.83
N GLU A 57 -12.43 1.69 9.70
CA GLU A 57 -11.92 1.17 10.96
C GLU A 57 -11.09 -0.11 10.76
N ILE A 58 -10.04 -0.25 11.58
CA ILE A 58 -9.20 -1.45 11.58
C ILE A 58 -9.98 -2.57 12.26
N THR A 59 -10.37 -3.57 11.49
CA THR A 59 -11.11 -4.73 12.00
C THR A 59 -10.20 -5.89 12.44
N ASN A 60 -8.93 -5.87 12.05
CA ASN A 60 -7.97 -6.92 12.38
C ASN A 60 -6.90 -6.45 13.36
N GLN A 61 -6.95 -6.97 14.59
CA GLN A 61 -6.10 -6.56 15.71
C GLN A 61 -4.67 -7.16 15.66
N SER A 62 -4.39 -8.10 14.76
CA SER A 62 -3.02 -8.64 14.59
C SER A 62 -2.10 -7.73 13.79
N LEU A 63 -2.62 -6.62 13.25
CA LEU A 63 -1.89 -5.68 12.41
C LEU A 63 -1.46 -4.46 13.21
N VAL A 64 -0.23 -3.98 12.98
CA VAL A 64 0.18 -2.65 13.42
C VAL A 64 -0.45 -1.63 12.49
N ALA A 65 -1.41 -0.88 13.01
CA ALA A 65 -2.09 0.16 12.25
C ALA A 65 -1.57 1.55 12.61
N ARG A 66 -1.46 2.40 11.59
CA ARG A 66 -1.13 3.82 11.75
C ARG A 66 -2.26 4.66 11.16
N HIS A 67 -2.88 5.49 12.00
CA HIS A 67 -3.79 6.54 11.53
C HIS A 67 -2.96 7.69 10.93
N VAL A 68 -3.37 8.19 9.77
CA VAL A 68 -2.72 9.26 9.00
C VAL A 68 -3.64 10.43 8.77
#